data_AF-A0A9J7KLW2-F1
#
_entry.id   AF-A0A9J7KLW2-F1
#
_cell.length_a   1.000
_cell.length_b   1.000
_cell.length_c   1.000
_cell.angle_alpha   90.00
_cell.angle_beta   90.00
_cell.angle_gamma   90.00
#
_symmetry.space_group_name_H-M   'P 1'
#
loop_
_entity.id
_entity.type
_entity.pdbx_description
1 polymer ?
#
loop_
_entity_poly.entity_id
_entity_poly.type
_entity_poly.pdbx_seq_one_letter_code
_entity_poly.pdbx_strand_id
1 'polypeptide(L)'
;MGNKNKTDLKFNVIFFLSAIVDTLSKHNPSMVSQVQTMVSELRRVTLLWEELWFGALNQHHGDITRRIHQLEDEVKRVLSNTTLSHEEKSAIILEKHNAILKPTVFAMEHLKAITDQPGETPHERWFQDTYEKHIEEALNKLKNPPNPSTPQNSWVMFKQVGSSHFTLPTPAPLRTRGSCLNRWEVHTLPSQHQHPSELVGHV
;
A
#
# COMPACT_ATOMS: atom_id res chain seq x y z
N MET A 1 9.63 2.54 -39.15
CA MET A 1 8.45 3.44 -39.20
C MET A 1 7.42 2.94 -38.21
N GLY A 2 7.07 3.66 -37.13
CA GLY A 2 6.06 3.14 -36.19
C GLY A 2 5.57 4.05 -35.06
N ASN A 3 6.01 5.32 -34.98
CA ASN A 3 5.70 6.16 -33.81
C ASN A 3 4.89 7.44 -34.09
N LYS A 4 4.63 7.78 -35.38
CA LYS A 4 3.85 8.98 -35.74
C LYS A 4 2.35 8.83 -35.45
N ASN A 5 1.78 7.66 -35.77
CA ASN A 5 0.33 7.43 -35.64
C ASN A 5 -0.16 7.45 -34.17
N LYS A 6 0.68 7.07 -33.20
CA LYS A 6 0.30 7.03 -31.78
C LYS A 6 0.27 8.43 -31.15
N THR A 7 1.19 9.31 -31.55
CA THR A 7 1.21 10.71 -31.13
C THR A 7 0.08 11.51 -31.79
N ASP A 8 -0.19 11.27 -33.08
CA ASP A 8 -1.28 11.94 -33.80
C ASP A 8 -2.66 11.54 -33.26
N LEU A 9 -2.85 10.27 -32.89
CA LEU A 9 -4.11 9.80 -32.30
C LEU A 9 -4.31 10.38 -30.88
N LYS A 10 -3.26 10.41 -30.06
CA LYS A 10 -3.30 11.05 -28.73
C LYS A 10 -3.62 12.54 -28.82
N PHE A 11 -3.00 13.24 -29.78
CA PHE A 11 -3.23 14.66 -30.00
C PHE A 11 -4.68 14.96 -30.43
N ASN A 12 -5.22 14.16 -31.35
CA ASN A 12 -6.61 14.28 -31.79
C ASN A 12 -7.62 14.02 -30.67
N VAL A 13 -7.39 13.00 -29.84
CA VAL A 13 -8.29 12.68 -28.72
C VAL A 13 -8.29 13.80 -27.67
N ILE A 14 -7.11 14.30 -27.30
CA ILE A 14 -6.99 15.40 -26.32
C ILE A 14 -7.68 16.67 -26.86
N PHE A 15 -7.46 17.01 -28.12
CA PHE A 15 -8.08 18.17 -28.76
C PHE A 15 -9.62 18.07 -28.77
N PHE A 16 -10.16 16.90 -29.12
CA PHE A 16 -11.60 16.69 -29.19
C PHE A 16 -12.27 16.75 -27.81
N LEU A 17 -11.65 16.15 -26.78
CA LEU A 17 -12.14 16.21 -25.41
C LEU A 17 -12.12 17.63 -24.86
N SER A 18 -11.07 18.42 -25.17
CA SER A 18 -11.00 19.84 -24.78
C SER A 18 -12.15 20.62 -25.40
N ALA A 19 -12.41 20.45 -26.70
CA ALA A 19 -13.51 21.14 -27.38
C ALA A 19 -14.90 20.81 -26.80
N ILE A 20 -15.10 19.56 -26.36
CA ILE A 20 -16.33 19.14 -25.67
C ILE A 20 -16.44 19.82 -24.30
N VAL A 21 -15.36 19.82 -23.50
CA VAL A 21 -15.33 20.48 -22.19
C VAL A 21 -15.57 21.99 -22.34
N ASP A 22 -15.00 22.62 -23.36
CA ASP A 22 -15.21 24.05 -23.65
C ASP A 22 -16.66 24.35 -24.02
N THR A 23 -17.31 23.46 -24.78
CA THR A 23 -18.71 23.60 -25.16
C THR A 23 -19.65 23.42 -23.96
N LEU A 24 -19.39 22.41 -23.12
CA LEU A 24 -20.13 22.17 -21.88
C LEU A 24 -19.94 23.31 -20.87
N SER A 25 -18.73 23.86 -20.78
CA SER A 25 -18.41 24.98 -19.88
C SER A 25 -19.14 26.26 -20.27
N LYS A 26 -19.37 26.49 -21.57
CA LYS A 26 -20.20 27.60 -22.06
C LYS A 26 -21.67 27.44 -21.72
N HIS A 27 -22.17 26.20 -21.68
CA HIS A 27 -23.59 25.92 -21.44
C HIS A 27 -23.94 25.90 -19.94
N ASN A 28 -23.08 25.30 -19.10
CA ASN A 28 -23.29 25.27 -17.66
C ASN A 28 -21.95 25.29 -16.90
N PRO A 29 -21.33 26.48 -16.72
CA PRO A 29 -19.98 26.60 -16.14
C PRO A 29 -19.92 26.12 -14.69
N SER A 30 -20.99 26.34 -13.91
CA SER A 30 -21.04 25.93 -12.50
C SER A 30 -20.99 24.41 -12.35
N MET A 31 -21.77 23.68 -13.16
CA MET A 31 -21.79 22.21 -13.14
C MET A 31 -20.44 21.62 -13.58
N VAL A 32 -19.83 22.17 -14.65
CA VAL A 32 -18.52 21.69 -15.11
C VAL A 32 -17.44 21.92 -14.06
N SER A 33 -17.43 23.08 -13.42
CA SER A 33 -16.50 23.38 -12.31
C SER A 33 -16.71 22.44 -11.12
N GLN A 34 -17.96 22.14 -10.74
CA GLN A 34 -18.26 21.19 -9.68
C GLN A 34 -17.81 19.77 -10.02
N VAL A 35 -18.00 19.32 -11.26
CA VAL A 35 -17.54 17.99 -11.72
C VAL A 35 -16.02 17.93 -11.79
N GLN A 36 -15.34 18.97 -12.29
CA GLN A 36 -13.88 19.03 -12.28
C GLN A 36 -13.32 19.00 -10.86
N THR A 37 -13.96 19.71 -9.93
CA THR A 37 -13.63 19.67 -8.51
C THR A 37 -13.88 18.28 -7.95
N MET A 38 -15.03 17.66 -8.22
CA MET A 38 -15.34 16.29 -7.78
C MET A 38 -14.35 15.28 -8.33
N VAL A 39 -13.95 15.36 -9.60
CA VAL A 39 -12.95 14.48 -10.22
C VAL A 39 -11.58 14.70 -9.59
N SER A 40 -11.20 15.95 -9.32
CA SER A 40 -9.98 16.29 -8.59
C SER A 40 -9.99 15.71 -7.17
N GLU A 41 -11.10 15.88 -6.43
CA GLU A 41 -11.25 15.34 -5.08
C GLU A 41 -11.32 13.81 -5.07
N LEU A 42 -11.98 13.18 -6.04
CA LEU A 42 -11.95 11.72 -6.21
C LEU A 42 -10.53 11.22 -6.46
N ARG A 43 -9.77 11.89 -7.33
CA ARG A 43 -8.35 11.56 -7.56
C ARG A 43 -7.50 11.75 -6.31
N ARG A 44 -7.86 12.69 -5.42
CA ARG A 44 -7.22 12.91 -4.12
C ARG A 44 -7.64 11.90 -3.04
N VAL A 45 -8.83 11.30 -3.14
CA VAL A 45 -9.38 10.35 -2.16
C VAL A 45 -9.06 8.89 -2.51
N THR A 46 -8.85 8.56 -3.80
CA THR A 46 -8.51 7.19 -4.22
C THR A 46 -7.03 6.87 -3.99
N LEU A 47 -6.68 6.52 -2.75
CA LEU A 47 -5.92 5.31 -2.37
C LEU A 47 -4.75 4.83 -3.27
N LEU A 48 -4.02 5.73 -3.93
CA LEU A 48 -3.15 5.30 -5.03
C LEU A 48 -1.93 4.49 -4.58
N TRP A 49 -1.25 4.90 -3.50
CA TRP A 49 0.05 4.33 -3.15
C TRP A 49 -0.06 2.97 -2.50
N GLU A 50 -0.97 2.79 -1.54
CA GLU A 50 -1.15 1.49 -0.90
C GLU A 50 -1.75 0.45 -1.86
N GLU A 51 -2.71 0.85 -2.71
CA GLU A 51 -3.27 -0.03 -3.75
C GLU A 51 -2.22 -0.36 -4.81
N LEU A 52 -1.36 0.61 -5.18
CA LEU A 52 -0.21 0.37 -6.06
C LEU A 52 0.73 -0.68 -5.45
N TRP A 53 1.10 -0.51 -4.18
CA TRP A 53 1.95 -1.46 -3.48
C TRP A 53 1.30 -2.84 -3.38
N PHE A 54 0.02 -2.92 -2.99
CA PHE A 54 -0.72 -4.17 -2.92
C PHE A 54 -0.82 -4.86 -4.28
N GLY A 55 -1.22 -4.12 -5.31
CA GLY A 55 -1.38 -4.61 -6.67
C GLY A 55 -0.05 -5.12 -7.24
N ALA A 56 1.04 -4.37 -7.05
CA ALA A 56 2.35 -4.76 -7.52
C ALA A 56 2.91 -5.97 -6.75
N LEU A 57 2.75 -6.01 -5.42
CA LEU A 57 3.14 -7.17 -4.62
C LEU A 57 2.38 -8.43 -5.06
N ASN A 58 1.08 -8.33 -5.29
CA ASN A 58 0.24 -9.43 -5.75
C ASN A 58 0.64 -9.89 -7.17
N GLN A 59 0.87 -8.93 -8.08
CA GLN A 59 1.31 -9.22 -9.45
C GLN A 59 2.65 -9.95 -9.49
N HIS A 60 3.61 -9.55 -8.65
CA HIS A 60 4.94 -10.16 -8.63
C HIS A 60 5.03 -11.40 -7.74
N HIS A 61 4.04 -11.67 -6.90
CA HIS A 61 4.07 -12.74 -5.89
C HIS A 61 4.45 -14.12 -6.46
N GLY A 62 3.84 -14.51 -7.59
CA GLY A 62 4.09 -15.80 -8.22
C GLY A 62 5.53 -15.95 -8.74
N ASP A 63 6.05 -14.94 -9.42
CA ASP A 63 7.43 -14.95 -9.95
C ASP A 63 8.46 -14.94 -8.81
N ILE A 64 8.23 -14.11 -7.80
CA ILE A 64 9.11 -14.02 -6.62
C ILE A 64 9.14 -15.35 -5.87
N THR A 65 7.98 -15.96 -5.64
CA THR A 65 7.89 -17.27 -4.99
C THR A 65 8.67 -18.32 -5.77
N ARG A 66 8.56 -18.34 -7.10
CA ARG A 66 9.33 -19.27 -7.94
C ARG A 66 10.84 -19.04 -7.82
N ARG A 67 11.30 -17.78 -7.83
CA ARG A 67 12.72 -17.42 -7.65
C ARG A 67 13.27 -17.86 -6.29
N ILE A 68 12.46 -17.70 -5.23
CA ILE A 68 12.84 -18.15 -3.89
C ILE A 68 13.05 -19.67 -3.86
N HIS A 69 12.13 -20.45 -4.43
CA HIS A 69 12.30 -21.90 -4.51
C HIS A 69 13.54 -22.30 -5.32
N GLN A 70 13.79 -21.63 -6.46
CA GLN A 70 15.00 -21.86 -7.24
C GLN A 70 16.28 -21.60 -6.43
N LEU A 71 16.29 -20.54 -5.62
CA LEU A 71 17.42 -20.21 -4.76
C LEU A 71 17.59 -21.23 -3.63
N GLU A 72 16.51 -21.74 -3.03
CA GLU A 72 16.58 -22.80 -2.02
C GLU A 72 17.21 -24.09 -2.58
N ASP A 73 16.86 -24.48 -3.79
CA ASP A 73 17.44 -25.66 -4.43
C ASP A 73 18.92 -25.46 -4.76
N GLU A 74 19.29 -24.26 -5.21
CA GLU A 74 20.69 -23.88 -5.42
C GLU A 74 21.50 -23.87 -4.13
N VAL A 75 20.93 -23.39 -3.01
CA VAL A 75 21.56 -23.44 -1.68
C VAL A 75 21.84 -24.88 -1.28
N LYS A 76 20.85 -25.78 -1.39
CA LYS A 76 21.01 -27.21 -1.08
C LYS A 76 22.13 -27.84 -1.92
N ARG A 77 22.17 -27.52 -3.21
CA ARG A 77 23.18 -28.03 -4.16
C ARG A 77 24.60 -27.54 -3.84
N VAL A 78 24.75 -26.29 -3.41
CA VAL A 78 26.06 -25.74 -3.01
C VAL A 78 26.52 -26.33 -1.67
N LEU A 79 25.60 -26.50 -0.71
CA LEU A 79 25.93 -27.07 0.60
C LEU A 79 26.33 -28.54 0.51
N SER A 80 25.71 -29.33 -0.37
CA SER A 80 26.02 -30.75 -0.58
C SER A 80 27.35 -31.00 -1.30
N ASN A 81 27.96 -29.98 -1.89
CA ASN A 81 29.25 -30.09 -2.55
C ASN A 81 30.37 -30.36 -1.51
N THR A 82 31.16 -31.41 -1.70
CA THR A 82 32.24 -31.80 -0.77
C THR A 82 33.60 -31.16 -1.09
N THR A 83 33.75 -30.54 -2.26
CA THR A 83 35.02 -29.98 -2.73
C THR A 83 35.23 -28.53 -2.29
N LEU A 84 34.16 -27.81 -1.98
CA LEU A 84 34.20 -26.40 -1.59
C LEU A 84 34.33 -26.24 -0.07
N SER A 85 35.15 -25.28 0.35
CA SER A 85 35.23 -24.82 1.73
C SER A 85 33.96 -24.09 2.18
N HIS A 86 33.83 -23.85 3.49
CA HIS A 86 32.69 -23.13 4.04
C HIS A 86 32.60 -21.67 3.56
N GLU A 87 33.75 -20.98 3.47
CA GLU A 87 33.84 -19.63 2.92
C GLU A 87 33.37 -19.57 1.46
N GLU A 88 33.86 -20.49 0.62
CA GLU A 88 33.52 -20.53 -0.81
C GLU A 88 32.03 -20.83 -1.02
N LYS A 89 31.47 -21.77 -0.24
CA LYS A 89 30.03 -22.04 -0.27
C LYS A 89 29.22 -20.79 0.07
N SER A 90 29.61 -20.07 1.11
CA SER A 90 28.92 -18.85 1.55
C SER A 90 28.98 -17.76 0.49
N ALA A 91 30.15 -17.56 -0.13
CA ALA A 91 30.33 -16.59 -1.23
C ALA A 91 29.46 -16.94 -2.45
N ILE A 92 29.45 -18.22 -2.87
CA ILE A 92 28.65 -18.69 -4.00
C ILE A 92 27.14 -18.54 -3.72
N ILE A 93 26.69 -18.86 -2.51
CA ILE A 93 25.29 -18.70 -2.13
C ILE A 93 24.89 -17.23 -2.21
N LEU A 94 25.71 -16.31 -1.69
CA LEU A 94 25.45 -14.88 -1.74
C LEU A 94 25.38 -14.37 -3.18
N GLU A 95 26.31 -14.78 -4.04
CA GLU A 95 26.32 -14.39 -5.45
C GLU A 95 25.05 -14.89 -6.18
N LYS A 96 24.65 -16.14 -5.92
CA LYS A 96 23.41 -16.71 -6.47
C LYS A 96 22.17 -16.00 -5.98
N HIS A 97 22.11 -15.69 -4.69
CA HIS A 97 21.02 -14.90 -4.12
C HIS A 97 20.86 -13.57 -4.86
N ASN A 98 21.97 -12.84 -5.00
CA ASN A 98 21.99 -11.55 -5.69
C ASN A 98 21.59 -11.69 -7.17
N ALA A 99 22.10 -12.69 -7.87
CA ALA A 99 21.77 -12.91 -9.29
C ALA A 99 20.28 -13.24 -9.50
N ILE A 100 19.71 -14.14 -8.67
CA ILE A 100 18.34 -14.63 -8.83
C ILE A 100 17.30 -13.58 -8.43
N LEU A 101 17.56 -12.82 -7.36
CA LEU A 101 16.63 -11.84 -6.79
C LEU A 101 16.81 -10.41 -7.32
N LYS A 102 17.86 -10.13 -8.11
CA LYS A 102 18.06 -8.81 -8.73
C LYS A 102 16.82 -8.23 -9.42
N PRO A 103 16.03 -9.00 -10.19
CA PRO A 103 14.80 -8.48 -10.80
C PRO A 103 13.73 -8.09 -9.78
N THR A 104 13.65 -8.83 -8.67
CA THR A 104 12.73 -8.52 -7.56
C THR A 104 13.13 -7.23 -6.87
N VAL A 105 14.43 -7.07 -6.56
CA VAL A 105 14.96 -5.83 -5.98
C VAL A 105 14.64 -4.64 -6.90
N PHE A 106 14.92 -4.77 -8.20
CA PHE A 106 14.66 -3.71 -9.17
C PHE A 106 13.18 -3.30 -9.22
N ALA A 107 12.26 -4.27 -9.21
CA ALA A 107 10.82 -3.99 -9.20
C ALA A 107 10.39 -3.24 -7.94
N MET A 108 10.88 -3.66 -6.76
CA MET A 108 10.54 -3.01 -5.49
C MET A 108 11.17 -1.61 -5.36
N GLU A 109 12.40 -1.41 -5.86
CA GLU A 109 13.04 -0.09 -5.94
C GLU A 109 12.27 0.86 -6.84
N HIS A 110 11.75 0.36 -7.96
CA HIS A 110 10.92 1.16 -8.86
C HIS A 110 9.63 1.62 -8.17
N LEU A 111 8.97 0.74 -7.41
CA LEU A 111 7.79 1.11 -6.61
C LEU A 111 8.12 2.14 -5.52
N LYS A 112 9.25 1.98 -4.82
CA LYS A 112 9.72 3.00 -3.87
C LYS A 112 9.91 4.33 -4.58
N ALA A 113 10.57 4.38 -5.73
CA ALA A 113 10.83 5.63 -6.43
C ALA A 113 9.54 6.40 -6.83
N ILE A 114 8.44 5.69 -7.10
CA ILE A 114 7.12 6.30 -7.35
C ILE A 114 6.54 6.91 -6.07
N THR A 115 6.73 6.24 -4.94
CA THR A 115 6.16 6.62 -3.63
C THR A 115 7.09 7.47 -2.76
N ASP A 116 8.32 7.73 -3.22
CA ASP A 116 9.30 8.66 -2.62
C ASP A 116 9.06 10.12 -3.03
N GLN A 117 8.12 10.37 -3.95
CA GLN A 117 7.77 11.73 -4.34
C GLN A 117 7.14 12.49 -3.17
N PRO A 118 7.29 13.82 -3.07
CA PRO A 118 6.69 14.59 -1.99
C PRO A 118 5.18 14.33 -1.92
N GLY A 119 4.68 13.84 -0.78
CA GLY A 119 3.25 13.59 -0.61
C GLY A 119 2.45 14.88 -0.83
N GLU A 120 1.54 14.88 -1.80
CA GLU A 120 0.68 16.01 -2.13
C GLU A 120 -0.53 16.03 -1.18
N THR A 121 -1.02 14.83 -0.82
CA THR A 121 -2.17 14.62 0.06
C THR A 121 -1.75 14.28 1.49
N PRO A 122 -2.59 14.56 2.51
CA PRO A 122 -2.34 14.11 3.88
C PRO A 122 -2.17 12.59 4.00
N HIS A 123 -2.86 11.83 3.16
CA HIS A 123 -2.81 10.36 3.17
C HIS A 123 -1.49 9.82 2.63
N GLU A 124 -0.95 10.40 1.55
CA GLU A 124 0.38 10.06 1.02
C GLU A 124 1.49 10.34 2.04
N ARG A 125 1.40 11.46 2.77
CA ARG A 125 2.34 11.75 3.87
C ARG A 125 2.23 10.72 4.99
N TRP A 126 1.01 10.36 5.39
CA TRP A 126 0.79 9.29 6.37
C TRP A 126 1.36 7.94 5.90
N PHE A 127 1.22 7.60 4.61
CA PHE A 127 1.79 6.40 4.03
C PHE A 127 3.32 6.38 4.16
N GLN A 128 3.98 7.49 3.79
CA GLN A 128 5.43 7.65 3.96
C GLN A 128 5.84 7.49 5.42
N ASP A 129 5.22 8.26 6.33
CA ASP A 129 5.50 8.20 7.76
C ASP A 129 5.34 6.79 8.35
N THR A 130 4.37 6.02 7.84
CA THR A 130 4.03 4.68 8.33
C THR A 130 4.92 3.59 7.73
N TYR A 131 5.13 3.61 6.41
CA TYR A 131 5.69 2.48 5.66
C TYR A 131 7.07 2.70 5.07
N GLU A 132 7.55 3.94 4.91
CA GLU A 132 8.83 4.24 4.26
C GLU A 132 9.99 3.45 4.91
N LYS A 133 10.12 3.54 6.24
CA LYS A 133 11.14 2.80 7.00
C LYS A 133 11.01 1.29 6.82
N HIS A 134 9.78 0.77 6.86
CA HIS A 134 9.52 -0.66 6.69
C HIS A 134 9.91 -1.14 5.29
N ILE A 135 9.61 -0.35 4.26
CA ILE A 135 9.97 -0.62 2.86
C ILE A 135 11.50 -0.58 2.70
N GLU A 136 12.17 0.40 3.28
CA GLU A 136 13.64 0.52 3.25
C GLU A 136 14.33 -0.66 3.94
N GLU A 137 13.85 -1.05 5.13
CA GLU A 137 14.36 -2.21 5.84
C GLU A 137 14.13 -3.51 5.07
N ALA A 138 12.96 -3.69 4.47
CA ALA A 138 12.64 -4.88 3.68
C ALA A 138 13.50 -4.95 2.41
N LEU A 139 13.67 -3.83 1.70
CA LEU A 139 14.57 -3.73 0.55
C LEU A 139 16.03 -4.00 0.93
N ASN A 140 16.48 -3.46 2.07
CA ASN A 140 17.85 -3.69 2.52
C ASN A 140 18.09 -5.16 2.88
N LYS A 141 17.15 -5.82 3.57
CA LYS A 141 17.23 -7.27 3.86
C LYS A 141 17.17 -8.12 2.59
N LEU A 142 16.46 -7.67 1.56
CA LEU A 142 16.42 -8.34 0.26
C LEU A 142 17.70 -8.15 -0.56
N LYS A 143 18.43 -7.05 -0.38
CA LYS A 143 19.74 -6.81 -1.02
C LYS A 143 20.89 -7.46 -0.26
N ASN A 144 20.84 -7.36 1.06
CA ASN A 144 21.86 -7.78 2.00
C ASN A 144 21.24 -8.78 2.98
N PRO A 145 21.00 -10.03 2.54
CA PRO A 145 20.37 -11.03 3.39
C PRO A 145 21.27 -11.32 4.60
N PRO A 146 20.78 -11.17 5.84
CA PRO A 146 21.56 -11.52 7.04
C PRO A 146 21.89 -13.01 7.09
N ASN A 147 21.09 -13.84 6.43
CA ASN A 147 21.41 -15.23 6.15
C ASN A 147 21.01 -15.59 4.70
N PRO A 148 21.96 -15.59 3.75
CA PRO A 148 21.74 -15.96 2.35
C PRO A 148 21.14 -17.36 2.16
N SER A 149 21.26 -18.24 3.15
CA SER A 149 20.75 -19.62 3.12
C SER A 149 19.25 -19.72 3.44
N THR A 150 18.59 -18.61 3.83
CA THR A 150 17.16 -18.58 4.16
C THR A 150 16.41 -17.49 3.39
N PRO A 151 16.26 -17.63 2.06
CA PRO A 151 15.70 -16.58 1.20
C PRO A 151 14.23 -16.24 1.48
N GLN A 152 13.46 -17.15 2.10
CA GLN A 152 12.08 -16.90 2.53
C GLN A 152 11.96 -15.74 3.51
N ASN A 153 12.92 -15.59 4.42
CA ASN A 153 12.87 -14.59 5.47
C ASN A 153 12.92 -13.16 4.91
N SER A 154 13.60 -12.97 3.77
CA SER A 154 13.68 -11.68 3.08
C SER A 154 12.33 -11.27 2.45
N TRP A 155 11.48 -12.23 2.07
CA TRP A 155 10.18 -11.97 1.43
C TRP A 155 9.01 -11.86 2.41
N VAL A 156 9.07 -12.55 3.55
CA VAL A 156 8.02 -12.49 4.59
C VAL A 156 7.79 -11.06 5.10
N MET A 157 8.83 -10.22 5.13
CA MET A 157 8.75 -8.81 5.53
C MET A 157 7.81 -8.01 4.60
N PHE A 158 7.79 -8.29 3.30
CA PHE A 158 6.86 -7.64 2.36
C PHE A 158 5.42 -8.13 2.52
N LYS A 159 5.20 -9.36 3.01
CA LYS A 159 3.85 -9.85 3.34
C LYS A 159 3.27 -9.20 4.60
N GLN A 160 4.12 -8.81 5.56
CA GLN A 160 3.67 -8.12 6.78
C GLN A 160 3.17 -6.70 6.50
N VAL A 161 3.77 -5.99 5.53
CA VAL A 161 3.27 -4.69 5.05
C VAL A 161 1.81 -4.79 4.54
N GLY A 162 1.42 -5.92 3.95
CA GLY A 162 0.05 -6.15 3.49
C GLY A 162 -0.90 -6.78 4.51
N SER A 163 -0.41 -7.35 5.62
CA SER A 163 -1.23 -8.11 6.58
C SER A 163 -1.56 -7.33 7.85
N SER A 164 -0.73 -6.37 8.24
CA SER A 164 -1.02 -5.45 9.33
C SER A 164 -1.99 -4.37 8.83
N HIS A 165 -3.27 -4.73 8.81
CA HIS A 165 -4.41 -3.85 8.97
C HIS A 165 -4.25 -2.47 8.30
N PHE A 166 -4.83 -2.36 7.11
CA PHE A 166 -5.27 -1.12 6.48
C PHE A 166 -6.39 -0.47 7.32
N THR A 167 -6.13 -0.26 8.61
CA THR A 167 -6.92 0.64 9.44
C THR A 167 -6.58 2.02 8.95
N LEU A 168 -7.48 2.56 8.11
CA LEU A 168 -7.58 3.99 7.86
C LEU A 168 -7.28 4.70 9.18
N PRO A 169 -6.37 5.69 9.22
CA PRO A 169 -6.23 6.53 10.38
C PRO A 169 -7.64 7.04 10.71
N THR A 170 -8.14 6.68 11.88
CA THR A 170 -9.43 7.19 12.35
C THR A 170 -9.32 8.71 12.23
N PRO A 171 -10.23 9.39 11.50
CA PRO A 171 -10.11 10.82 11.30
C PRO A 171 -9.97 11.45 12.68
N ALA A 172 -8.84 12.14 12.89
CA ALA A 172 -8.61 12.87 14.12
C ALA A 172 -9.88 13.67 14.43
N PRO A 173 -10.44 13.61 15.66
CA PRO A 173 -11.64 14.35 15.96
C PRO A 173 -11.38 15.79 15.57
N LEU A 174 -12.17 16.30 14.61
CA LEU A 174 -12.14 17.69 14.22
C LEU A 174 -12.24 18.47 15.52
N ARG A 175 -11.14 19.16 15.89
CA ARG A 175 -11.10 20.05 17.04
C ARG A 175 -12.15 21.10 16.76
N THR A 176 -13.35 20.88 17.27
CA THR A 176 -14.47 21.80 17.18
C THR A 176 -14.03 23.08 17.85
N ARG A 177 -13.64 24.05 17.02
CA ARG A 177 -13.63 25.45 17.41
C ARG A 177 -15.08 25.81 17.67
N GLY A 178 -15.45 25.82 18.95
CA GLY A 178 -16.56 26.59 19.49
C GLY A 178 -17.97 26.21 19.02
N SER A 179 -18.79 25.85 20.01
CA SER A 179 -20.21 26.24 20.10
C SER A 179 -21.10 25.98 18.88
N CYS A 180 -21.83 24.87 18.91
CA CYS A 180 -23.27 24.76 18.57
C CYS A 180 -23.64 23.27 18.45
N LEU A 181 -23.98 22.61 19.57
CA LEU A 181 -24.52 21.25 19.53
C LEU A 181 -25.44 21.00 20.74
N ASN A 182 -26.62 21.63 20.71
CA ASN A 182 -27.78 21.21 21.51
C ASN A 182 -28.96 20.96 20.57
N ARG A 183 -29.01 19.78 19.95
CA ARG A 183 -30.25 19.15 19.50
C ARG A 183 -29.94 17.69 19.17
N TRP A 184 -30.83 16.79 19.59
CA TRP A 184 -30.78 15.32 19.44
C TRP A 184 -30.05 14.53 20.54
N GLU A 185 -30.45 14.71 21.81
CA GLU A 185 -30.35 13.61 22.79
C GLU A 185 -31.55 12.68 22.59
N VAL A 186 -31.25 11.44 22.18
CA VAL A 186 -32.20 10.34 22.09
C VAL A 186 -32.44 9.81 23.50
N HIS A 187 -33.69 9.89 23.96
CA HIS A 187 -34.13 9.26 25.20
C HIS A 187 -33.77 7.77 25.24
N THR A 188 -32.95 7.38 26.21
CA THR A 188 -32.82 6.00 26.67
C THR A 188 -33.28 5.94 28.13
N LEU A 189 -34.37 5.21 28.36
CA LEU A 189 -34.92 4.89 29.69
C LEU A 189 -33.96 3.96 30.45
N PRO A 190 -33.69 4.16 31.76
CA PRO A 190 -33.00 3.18 32.56
C PRO A 190 -33.99 2.19 33.20
N SER A 191 -33.68 0.90 33.05
CA SER A 191 -34.33 -0.22 33.72
C SER A 191 -33.94 -0.25 35.20
N GLN A 192 -34.92 -0.17 36.11
CA GLN A 192 -34.75 -0.33 37.55
C GLN A 192 -35.28 -1.71 37.96
N HIS A 193 -34.38 -2.63 38.29
CA HIS A 193 -34.69 -3.80 39.10
C HIS A 193 -34.06 -3.58 40.48
N GLN A 194 -34.91 -3.38 41.49
CA GLN A 194 -34.48 -3.49 42.89
C GLN A 194 -35.55 -4.23 43.68
N HIS A 195 -35.13 -5.38 44.21
CA HIS A 195 -35.83 -6.24 45.14
C HIS A 195 -35.96 -5.54 46.50
N PRO A 196 -37.00 -5.83 47.29
CA PRO A 196 -36.81 -5.92 48.73
C PRO A 196 -37.34 -7.23 49.30
N SER A 197 -36.58 -7.78 50.24
CA SER A 197 -36.96 -8.91 51.08
C SER A 197 -37.54 -8.39 52.40
N GLU A 198 -38.54 -9.12 52.92
CA GLU A 198 -38.89 -9.29 54.35
C GLU A 198 -39.57 -8.09 55.07
N LEU A 199 -40.58 -8.24 55.96
CA LEU A 199 -41.03 -9.34 56.82
C LEU A 199 -42.41 -8.96 57.49
N VAL A 200 -43.20 -9.98 57.87
CA VAL A 200 -44.17 -10.05 59.01
C VAL A 200 -45.61 -9.47 58.89
N GLY A 201 -46.62 -10.38 58.88
CA GLY A 201 -47.48 -10.65 60.06
C GLY A 201 -48.94 -10.10 60.14
N HIS A 202 -49.87 -11.03 60.44
CA HIS A 202 -51.25 -10.89 60.99
C HIS A 202 -52.32 -10.29 60.05
N VAL A 203 -53.53 -10.83 59.88
CA VAL A 203 -54.47 -11.58 60.74
C VAL A 203 -55.17 -12.68 59.94
#